data_AF-A0AAX4I183-F1
#
_entry.id   AF-A0AAX4I183-F1
#
_cell.length_a   1.000
_cell.length_b   1.000
_cell.length_c   1.000
_cell.angle_alpha   90.00
_cell.angle_beta   90.00
_cell.angle_gamma   90.00
#
_symmetry.space_group_name_H-M   'P 1'
#
loop_
_entity.id
_entity.type
_entity.pdbx_description
1 polymer ?
#
loop_
_entity_poly.entity_id
_entity_poly.type
_entity_poly.pdbx_seq_one_letter_code
_entity_poly.pdbx_strand_id
1 'polypeptide(L)'
;MQTDDTIDLTGAPFDAKEEKSEKVSFTAKAKQHLTVHNSLTSNGVIVLQASSTGTTIIQRQEGQQRKLQLVDAKSPTDRRDYVQ
;
A
#
# COMPACT_ATOMS: atom_id res chain seq x y z
N MET A 1 9.61 -28.14 18.23
CA MET A 1 8.34 -27.39 18.35
C MET A 1 7.49 -27.85 17.18
N GLN A 2 6.47 -28.67 17.45
CA GLN A 2 5.56 -29.18 16.42
C GLN A 2 4.46 -28.13 16.23
N THR A 3 4.34 -27.55 15.03
CA THR A 3 3.17 -26.75 14.64
C THR A 3 2.15 -27.71 14.04
N ASP A 4 1.30 -28.25 14.90
CA ASP A 4 0.08 -28.97 14.51
C ASP A 4 -1.13 -28.05 14.70
N ASP A 5 -1.05 -26.83 14.15
CA ASP A 5 -2.18 -25.93 14.03
C ASP A 5 -2.95 -26.35 12.77
N THR A 6 -3.68 -27.46 12.85
CA THR A 6 -4.68 -27.78 11.83
C THR A 6 -5.72 -26.65 11.89
N ILE A 7 -5.75 -25.81 10.85
CA ILE A 7 -6.81 -24.82 10.70
C ILE A 7 -8.11 -25.60 10.51
N ASP A 8 -8.93 -25.64 11.55
CA ASP A 8 -10.22 -26.33 11.54
C ASP A 8 -11.23 -25.47 10.75
N LEU A 9 -11.20 -25.61 9.42
CA LEU A 9 -11.98 -24.83 8.46
C LEU A 9 -13.49 -25.17 8.46
N THR A 10 -13.92 -26.12 9.30
CA THR A 10 -15.30 -26.63 9.36
C THR A 10 -15.95 -26.43 10.73
N GLY A 11 -15.30 -25.69 11.64
CA GLY A 11 -15.87 -25.39 12.95
C GLY A 11 -16.88 -24.24 12.87
N ALA A 12 -17.91 -24.29 13.72
CA ALA A 12 -18.89 -23.22 13.91
C ALA A 12 -18.31 -21.77 13.99
N PRO A 13 -17.13 -21.50 14.58
CA PRO A 13 -16.56 -20.15 14.54
C PRO A 13 -16.02 -19.71 13.16
N PHE A 14 -15.69 -20.65 12.27
CA PHE A 14 -15.39 -20.35 10.86
C PHE A 14 -16.68 -20.04 10.10
N ASP A 15 -17.72 -20.85 10.26
CA ASP A 15 -19.04 -20.62 9.64
C ASP A 15 -19.60 -19.23 9.98
N ALA A 16 -19.48 -18.81 11.25
CA ALA A 16 -19.89 -17.48 11.70
C ALA A 16 -19.08 -16.32 11.09
N LYS A 17 -17.84 -16.57 10.64
CA LYS A 17 -17.00 -15.59 9.92
C LYS A 17 -17.23 -15.63 8.41
N GLU A 18 -17.54 -16.80 7.86
CA GLU A 18 -17.91 -16.97 6.45
C GLU A 18 -19.22 -16.25 6.14
N GLU A 19 -20.24 -16.39 7.00
CA GLU A 19 -21.53 -15.69 6.85
C GLU A 19 -21.39 -14.15 6.93
N LYS A 20 -20.35 -13.66 7.62
CA LYS A 20 -19.98 -12.23 7.62
C LYS A 20 -19.26 -11.82 6.34
N SER A 21 -18.53 -12.72 5.70
CA SER A 21 -17.75 -12.46 4.49
C SER A 21 -18.64 -12.44 3.24
N GLU A 22 -19.68 -13.27 3.18
CA GLU A 22 -20.69 -13.23 2.10
C GLU A 22 -21.47 -11.90 2.05
N LYS A 23 -21.61 -11.23 3.20
CA LYS A 23 -22.25 -9.90 3.32
C LYS A 23 -21.28 -8.75 2.98
N VAL A 24 -20.00 -9.03 2.77
CA VAL A 24 -19.07 -8.07 2.19
C VAL A 24 -19.33 -8.06 0.70
N SER A 25 -20.23 -7.18 0.25
CA SER A 25 -20.30 -6.86 -1.17
C SER A 25 -18.92 -6.38 -1.58
N PHE A 26 -18.26 -7.12 -2.47
CA PHE A 26 -17.08 -6.63 -3.16
C PHE A 26 -17.55 -5.53 -4.11
N THR A 27 -17.85 -4.34 -3.56
CA THR A 27 -18.01 -3.13 -4.35
C THR A 27 -16.65 -2.85 -4.95
N ALA A 28 -16.41 -3.41 -6.14
CA ALA A 28 -15.25 -3.07 -6.94
C ALA A 28 -15.18 -1.55 -6.96
N LYS A 29 -14.03 -1.00 -6.56
CA LYS A 29 -13.82 0.45 -6.61
C LYS A 29 -14.20 0.93 -8.01
N ALA A 30 -14.92 2.05 -8.08
CA ALA A 30 -15.33 2.62 -9.36
C ALA A 30 -14.11 2.74 -10.28
N LYS A 31 -14.28 2.39 -11.56
CA LYS A 31 -13.20 2.52 -12.55
C LYS A 31 -12.75 3.98 -12.59
N GLN A 32 -11.46 4.21 -12.43
CA GLN A 32 -10.85 5.53 -12.49
C GLN A 32 -9.93 5.59 -13.71
N HIS A 33 -9.87 6.75 -14.35
CA HIS A 33 -8.97 7.01 -15.47
C HIS A 33 -7.74 7.76 -14.98
N LEU A 34 -6.56 7.25 -15.32
CA LEU A 34 -5.31 7.96 -15.09
C LEU A 34 -5.26 9.17 -16.03
N THR A 35 -5.07 10.35 -15.47
CA THR A 35 -4.79 11.59 -16.24
C THR A 35 -3.66 12.36 -15.57
N VAL A 36 -3.15 13.39 -16.23
CA VAL A 36 -2.12 14.28 -15.66
C VAL A 36 -2.61 14.99 -14.39
N HIS A 37 -3.93 15.15 -14.24
CA HIS A 37 -4.54 15.78 -13.07
C HIS A 37 -5.07 14.77 -12.04
N ASN A 38 -5.31 13.51 -12.45
CA ASN A 38 -5.89 12.48 -11.60
C ASN A 38 -4.95 11.28 -11.48
N SER A 39 -4.34 11.13 -10.30
CA SER A 39 -3.57 9.94 -9.95
C SER A 39 -4.47 8.75 -9.60
N LEU A 40 -4.01 7.54 -9.89
CA LEU A 40 -4.67 6.30 -9.45
C LEU A 40 -4.04 5.80 -8.15
N THR A 41 -4.86 5.41 -7.19
CA THR A 41 -4.39 4.81 -5.93
C THR A 41 -5.02 3.44 -5.71
N SER A 42 -4.19 2.41 -5.60
CA SER A 42 -4.64 1.04 -5.33
C SER A 42 -3.64 0.30 -4.47
N ASN A 43 -4.11 -0.34 -3.40
CA ASN A 43 -3.29 -1.18 -2.50
C ASN A 43 -1.99 -0.51 -2.03
N GLY A 44 -2.03 0.79 -1.70
CA GLY A 44 -0.87 1.56 -1.26
C GLY A 44 0.10 1.95 -2.39
N VAL A 45 -0.23 1.72 -3.66
CA VAL A 45 0.52 2.22 -4.82
C VAL A 45 -0.20 3.42 -5.42
N ILE A 46 0.54 4.49 -5.68
CA ILE A 46 0.11 5.72 -6.33
C ILE A 46 0.74 5.76 -7.72
N VAL A 47 -0.09 5.87 -8.76
CA VAL A 47 0.32 5.97 -10.16
C VAL A 47 -0.01 7.38 -10.67
N LEU A 48 1.00 8.04 -11.23
CA LEU A 48 0.93 9.41 -11.74
C LEU A 48 1.38 9.44 -13.19
N GLN A 49 0.73 10.26 -14.01
CA GLN A 49 1.21 10.57 -15.35
C GLN A 49 2.01 11.88 -15.29
N ALA A 50 3.27 11.86 -15.74
CA ALA A 50 4.17 13.00 -15.59
C ALA A 50 3.93 14.13 -16.60
N SER A 51 3.35 13.82 -17.77
CA SER A 51 3.09 14.79 -18.82
C SER A 51 1.88 14.39 -19.67
N SER A 52 1.18 15.37 -20.23
CA SER A 52 0.13 15.19 -21.24
C SER A 52 0.66 14.77 -22.61
N THR A 53 1.94 15.02 -22.90
CA THR A 53 2.55 14.83 -24.22
C THR A 53 3.48 13.62 -24.30
N GLY A 54 3.70 12.91 -23.19
CA GLY A 54 4.61 11.77 -23.12
C GLY A 54 4.08 10.65 -22.24
N THR A 55 4.59 9.44 -22.49
CA THR A 55 4.15 8.19 -21.82
C THR A 55 4.90 7.92 -20.50
N THR A 56 5.42 8.95 -19.85
CA THR A 56 6.15 8.79 -18.60
C THR A 56 5.18 8.61 -17.45
N ILE A 57 5.19 7.42 -16.86
CA ILE A 57 4.39 7.04 -15.69
C ILE A 57 5.30 6.95 -14.49
N ILE A 58 4.90 7.60 -13.39
CA ILE A 58 5.60 7.55 -12.11
C ILE A 58 4.79 6.66 -11.17
N GLN A 59 5.45 5.68 -10.57
CA GLN A 59 4.87 4.83 -9.52
C GLN A 59 5.53 5.15 -8.18
N ARG A 60 4.72 5.28 -7.14
CA ARG A 60 5.18 5.51 -5.78
C ARG A 60 4.42 4.61 -4.83
N GLN A 61 5.06 4.15 -3.76
CA GLN A 61 4.32 3.55 -2.66
C GLN A 61 3.95 4.62 -1.61
N GLU A 62 2.72 4.54 -1.14
CA GLU A 62 2.20 5.32 -0.04
C GLU A 62 3.10 5.13 1.19
N GLY A 63 3.60 6.24 1.75
CA GLY A 63 4.52 6.21 2.88
C GLY A 63 6.00 5.99 2.53
N GLN A 64 6.36 5.60 1.31
CA GLN A 64 7.77 5.42 0.91
C GLN A 64 8.57 6.74 0.98
N GLN A 65 7.93 7.86 0.62
CA GLN A 65 8.52 9.20 0.73
C GLN A 65 8.77 9.65 2.17
N ARG A 66 8.10 9.06 3.17
CA ARG A 66 8.29 9.44 4.58
C ARG A 66 9.57 8.87 5.18
N LYS A 67 10.20 7.88 4.54
CA LYS A 67 11.50 7.34 4.95
C LYS A 67 12.70 8.20 4.51
N LEU A 68 12.49 9.14 3.60
CA LEU A 68 13.56 10.00 3.11
C LEU A 68 13.55 11.30 3.92
N GLN A 69 14.44 11.37 4.92
CA GLN A 69 14.71 12.61 5.64
C GLN A 69 15.95 13.27 5.04
N LEU A 70 15.85 14.57 4.78
CA LEU A 70 17.02 15.38 4.42
C LEU A 70 17.88 15.57 5.67
N VAL A 71 19.07 14.98 5.68
CA VAL A 71 20.06 15.22 6.73
C VAL A 71 20.81 16.51 6.41
N ASP A 72 20.88 17.43 7.36
CA ASP A 72 21.76 18.59 7.24
C ASP A 72 23.22 18.14 7.36
N ALA A 73 23.97 18.22 6.27
CA ALA A 73 25.38 17.86 6.20
C ALA A 73 26.29 18.72 7.08
N LYS A 74 25.78 19.82 7.67
CA LYS A 74 26.50 20.66 8.63
C LYS A 74 26.10 20.38 10.08
N SER A 75 25.14 19.50 10.32
CA SER A 75 24.72 19.11 11.67
C SER A 75 25.84 18.34 12.37
N PRO A 76 26.12 18.60 13.65
CA PRO A 76 27.05 17.78 14.45
C PRO A 76 26.61 16.30 14.59
N THR A 77 25.37 15.96 14.22
CA THR A 77 24.82 14.60 14.27
C THR A 77 24.69 13.92 12.90
N ASP A 78 25.12 14.59 11.82
CA ASP A 78 24.99 14.15 10.43
C ASP A 78 25.32 12.66 10.19
N ARG A 79 26.42 12.17 10.75
CA ARG A 79 26.89 10.78 10.60
C ARG A 79 26.06 9.75 11.34
N ARG A 80 25.34 10.14 12.40
CA ARG A 80 24.43 9.25 13.13
C ARG A 80 23.07 9.15 12.44
N ASP A 81 22.60 10.27 11.91
CA ASP A 81 21.28 10.38 11.29
C ASP A 81 21.24 9.75 9.88
N TYR A 82 22.40 9.56 9.24
CA TYR A 82 22.53 8.95 7.90
C TYR A 82 22.44 7.40 7.90
N VAL A 83 22.54 6.72 9.05
CA VAL A 83 22.75 5.26 9.13
C VAL A 83 21.54 4.50 9.76
N GLN A 84 20.40 5.15 9.97
CA GLN A 84 19.19 4.51 10.52
C GLN A 84 18.15 4.13 9.46
#